data_AF-A0A8A2VT32-F1
#
_entry.id   AF-A0A8A2VT32-F1
#
_cell.length_a   1.000
_cell.length_b   1.000
_cell.length_c   1.000
_cell.angle_alpha   90.00
_cell.angle_beta   90.00
_cell.angle_gamma   90.00
#
_symmetry.space_group_name_H-M   'P 1'
#
loop_
_entity.id
_entity.type
_entity.pdbx_description
1 polymer ?
#
loop_
_entity_poly.entity_id
_entity_poly.type
_entity_poly.pdbx_seq_one_letter_code
_entity_poly.pdbx_strand_id
1 'polypeptide(L)'
;MLSDYRGIGISEALHGLAQDPVLVIFALLTQLGDVWFLFLLGGVHYVVGDKFPQWGIDRRRGLFVLGLLLTYVVLVGILKQSFMLARPPGAGTPPDIQWIPSALQGVFASISTGGGYGFPSGHALGSTLVWGGFALVVGKDKISNMWLALAGVVIVIVSLSRVILGVHYLVDVVVGAVIGIVVLGALYKVTDHGTDPGRVLVFAAGIGILGLIHGATFDSVAAAGSAVGAWFAWRAVGDLIPAHPSNRPEVVAGLVVFGLAGGFFALLYSLKPSLLVTFSGATIAVGSVVGAPLVGNRTVGNLG
;
A
#
# COMPACT_ATOMS: atom_id res chain seq x y z
N MET A 1 6.07 -28.67 -12.90
CA MET A 1 7.05 -29.34 -12.01
C MET A 1 7.61 -28.44 -10.90
N LEU A 2 7.86 -27.13 -11.10
CA LEU A 2 8.33 -26.24 -10.00
C LEU A 2 7.22 -25.70 -9.07
N SER A 3 5.94 -25.93 -9.38
CA SER A 3 4.80 -25.53 -8.54
C SER A 3 4.72 -26.34 -7.25
N ASP A 4 4.98 -27.64 -7.34
CA ASP A 4 4.65 -28.60 -6.26
C ASP A 4 5.67 -28.58 -5.11
N TYR A 5 6.87 -28.06 -5.35
CA TYR A 5 7.94 -28.04 -4.35
C TYR A 5 7.93 -26.81 -3.42
N ARG A 6 7.15 -25.75 -3.74
CA ARG A 6 7.13 -24.52 -2.92
C ARG A 6 6.20 -24.59 -1.71
N GLY A 7 5.22 -25.50 -1.71
CA GLY A 7 4.23 -25.60 -0.64
C GLY A 7 4.65 -26.44 0.56
N ILE A 8 5.54 -27.43 0.39
CA ILE A 8 5.85 -28.46 1.42
C ILE A 8 4.57 -28.96 2.15
N GLY A 9 3.40 -28.94 1.48
CA GLY A 9 2.09 -29.24 2.08
C GLY A 9 1.59 -28.30 3.19
N ILE A 10 2.33 -27.27 3.58
CA ILE A 10 1.99 -26.40 4.72
C ILE A 10 0.77 -25.53 4.40
N SER A 11 0.73 -24.94 3.21
CA SER A 11 -0.41 -24.15 2.74
C SER A 11 -1.68 -24.98 2.66
N GLU A 12 -1.58 -26.18 2.11
CA GLU A 12 -2.68 -27.12 1.92
C GLU A 12 -3.19 -27.62 3.27
N ALA A 13 -2.30 -27.90 4.23
CA ALA A 13 -2.67 -28.28 5.58
C ALA A 13 -3.36 -27.13 6.33
N LEU A 14 -2.80 -25.92 6.31
CA LEU A 14 -3.37 -24.77 7.03
C LEU A 14 -4.71 -24.32 6.43
N HIS A 15 -4.83 -24.30 5.11
CA HIS A 15 -6.09 -23.99 4.44
C HIS A 15 -7.14 -25.10 4.65
N GLY A 16 -6.75 -26.36 4.50
CA GLY A 16 -7.66 -27.50 4.66
C GLY A 16 -8.16 -27.72 6.09
N LEU A 17 -7.45 -27.18 7.10
CA LEU A 17 -7.87 -27.20 8.51
C LEU A 17 -8.70 -25.96 8.90
N ALA A 18 -8.77 -24.94 8.06
CA ALA A 18 -9.46 -23.70 8.37
C ALA A 18 -10.98 -23.85 8.20
N GLN A 19 -11.73 -23.63 9.29
CA GLN A 19 -13.19 -23.57 9.26
C GLN A 19 -13.68 -22.25 8.66
N ASP A 20 -14.91 -22.22 8.14
CA ASP A 20 -15.51 -21.03 7.51
C ASP A 20 -15.36 -19.73 8.32
N PRO A 21 -15.62 -19.69 9.65
CA PRO A 21 -15.45 -18.46 10.42
C PRO A 21 -14.00 -17.97 10.45
N VAL A 22 -13.04 -18.89 10.45
CA VAL A 22 -11.61 -18.59 10.42
C VAL A 22 -11.26 -17.95 9.08
N LEU A 23 -11.73 -18.52 7.97
CA LEU A 23 -11.52 -17.95 6.63
C LEU A 23 -12.07 -16.53 6.52
N VAL A 24 -13.26 -16.26 7.06
CA VAL A 24 -13.84 -14.91 7.07
C VAL A 24 -13.01 -13.94 7.90
N ILE A 25 -12.59 -14.34 9.11
CA ILE A 25 -11.74 -13.49 9.96
C ILE A 25 -10.43 -13.16 9.24
N PHE A 26 -9.76 -14.15 8.66
CA PHE A 26 -8.49 -13.90 7.96
C PHE A 26 -8.67 -13.12 6.64
N ALA A 27 -9.82 -13.26 5.96
CA ALA A 27 -10.18 -12.43 4.81
C ALA A 27 -10.43 -10.96 5.19
N LEU A 28 -10.86 -10.68 6.41
CA LEU A 28 -10.94 -9.32 6.95
C LEU A 28 -9.56 -8.82 7.41
N LEU A 29 -8.81 -9.63 8.16
CA LEU A 29 -7.50 -9.26 8.69
C LEU A 29 -6.48 -9.00 7.59
N THR A 30 -6.54 -9.73 6.47
CA THR A 30 -5.64 -9.49 5.33
C THR A 30 -5.79 -8.09 4.76
N GLN A 31 -6.92 -7.41 4.95
CA GLN A 31 -7.14 -6.06 4.43
C GLN A 31 -6.17 -5.04 5.03
N LEU A 32 -5.61 -5.31 6.22
CA LEU A 32 -4.57 -4.47 6.82
C LEU A 32 -3.28 -4.40 5.97
N GLY A 33 -3.10 -5.33 5.02
CA GLY A 33 -2.01 -5.35 4.05
C GLY A 33 -2.42 -5.02 2.62
N ASP A 34 -3.70 -4.66 2.39
CA ASP A 34 -4.19 -4.32 1.06
C ASP A 34 -3.82 -2.88 0.68
N VAL A 35 -3.67 -2.62 -0.62
CA VAL A 35 -3.27 -1.33 -1.17
C VAL A 35 -4.22 -0.21 -0.72
N TRP A 36 -5.54 -0.45 -0.69
CA TRP A 36 -6.49 0.60 -0.29
C TRP A 36 -6.30 1.02 1.17
N PHE A 37 -6.10 0.05 2.07
CA PHE A 37 -5.93 0.32 3.49
C PHE A 37 -4.59 1.01 3.76
N LEU A 38 -3.51 0.51 3.15
CA LEU A 38 -2.19 1.11 3.27
C LEU A 38 -2.13 2.51 2.65
N PHE A 39 -2.90 2.77 1.59
CA PHE A 39 -3.09 4.11 1.02
C PHE A 39 -3.82 5.06 1.96
N LEU A 40 -4.91 4.61 2.60
CA LEU A 40 -5.57 5.40 3.65
C LEU A 40 -4.61 5.67 4.81
N LEU A 41 -3.86 4.67 5.25
CA LEU A 41 -2.87 4.82 6.32
C LEU A 41 -1.82 5.88 5.96
N GLY A 42 -1.10 5.73 4.86
CA GLY A 42 -0.06 6.69 4.47
C GLY A 42 -0.62 8.08 4.11
N GLY A 43 -1.71 8.12 3.35
CA GLY A 43 -2.30 9.36 2.85
C GLY A 43 -2.99 10.20 3.91
N VAL A 44 -3.78 9.59 4.79
CA VAL A 44 -4.42 10.33 5.91
C VAL A 44 -3.36 10.88 6.85
N HIS A 45 -2.33 10.10 7.19
CA HIS A 45 -1.24 10.61 8.04
C HIS A 45 -0.47 11.74 7.38
N TYR A 46 -0.22 11.67 6.07
CA TYR A 46 0.37 12.76 5.33
C TYR A 46 -0.46 14.06 5.39
N VAL A 47 -1.77 13.96 5.15
CA VAL A 47 -2.67 15.11 5.10
C VAL A 47 -2.88 15.73 6.48
N VAL A 48 -3.15 14.89 7.48
CA VAL A 48 -3.46 15.31 8.85
C VAL A 48 -2.20 15.70 9.63
N GLY A 49 -1.02 15.20 9.24
CA GLY A 49 0.23 15.45 9.97
C GLY A 49 0.13 15.03 11.43
N ASP A 50 0.58 15.90 12.34
CA ASP A 50 0.57 15.66 13.78
C ASP A 50 -0.66 16.22 14.50
N LYS A 51 -1.66 16.73 13.77
CA LYS A 51 -2.87 17.31 14.36
C LYS A 51 -3.71 16.29 15.11
N PHE A 52 -3.95 15.14 14.47
CA PHE A 52 -4.78 14.06 14.98
C PHE A 52 -4.58 12.74 14.21
N PRO A 53 -4.34 11.61 14.89
CA PRO A 53 -3.91 11.51 16.28
C PRO A 53 -2.54 12.18 16.47
N GLN A 54 -2.25 12.69 17.67
CA GLN A 54 -1.00 13.39 17.98
C GLN A 54 0.17 12.41 18.19
N TRP A 55 0.45 11.59 17.18
CA TRP A 55 1.52 10.60 17.21
C TRP A 55 2.90 11.17 16.87
N GLY A 56 2.98 12.49 16.63
CA GLY A 56 4.23 13.19 16.40
C GLY A 56 4.86 12.87 15.04
N ILE A 57 4.04 12.68 14.00
CA ILE A 57 4.49 12.48 12.62
C ILE A 57 4.28 13.80 11.86
N ASP A 58 5.36 14.39 11.38
CA ASP A 58 5.28 15.54 10.46
C ASP A 58 4.86 15.09 9.06
N ARG A 59 4.45 16.05 8.22
CA ARG A 59 4.01 15.74 6.85
C ARG A 59 5.09 15.09 5.98
N ARG A 60 6.37 15.40 6.19
CA ARG A 60 7.45 14.80 5.38
C ARG A 60 7.58 13.31 5.66
N ARG A 61 7.53 12.93 6.93
CA ARG A 61 7.50 11.54 7.38
C ARG A 61 6.22 10.81 6.98
N GLY A 62 5.07 11.48 7.04
CA GLY A 62 3.82 10.95 6.49
C GLY A 62 3.92 10.67 4.99
N LEU A 63 4.52 11.59 4.23
CA LEU A 63 4.76 11.42 2.80
C LEU A 63 5.78 10.32 2.51
N PHE A 64 6.77 10.12 3.36
CA PHE A 64 7.70 9.00 3.25
C PHE A 64 6.95 7.66 3.34
N VAL A 65 6.01 7.50 4.28
CA VAL A 65 5.16 6.29 4.39
C VAL A 65 4.31 6.09 3.14
N LEU A 66 3.71 7.17 2.59
CA LEU A 66 3.01 7.10 1.30
C LEU A 66 3.95 6.73 0.15
N GLY A 67 5.19 7.23 0.14
CA GLY A 67 6.22 6.85 -0.84
C GLY A 67 6.63 5.38 -0.75
N LEU A 68 6.69 4.81 0.46
CA LEU A 68 6.93 3.38 0.67
C LEU A 68 5.79 2.51 0.12
N LEU A 69 4.53 2.95 0.26
CA LEU A 69 3.39 2.30 -0.40
C LEU A 69 3.57 2.31 -1.92
N LEU A 70 3.86 3.48 -2.51
CA LEU A 70 4.03 3.60 -3.96
C LEU A 70 5.18 2.72 -4.46
N THR A 71 6.28 2.68 -3.69
CA THR A 71 7.41 1.76 -3.93
C THR A 71 6.95 0.30 -3.90
N TYR A 72 6.17 -0.10 -2.89
CA TYR A 72 5.62 -1.46 -2.80
C TYR A 72 4.83 -1.83 -4.07
N VAL A 73 3.88 -0.99 -4.49
CA VAL A 73 2.98 -1.32 -5.60
C VAL A 73 3.76 -1.49 -6.91
N VAL A 74 4.74 -0.62 -7.19
CA VAL A 74 5.57 -0.77 -8.39
C VAL A 74 6.51 -1.97 -8.30
N LEU A 75 7.15 -2.17 -7.14
CA LEU A 75 8.15 -3.22 -6.94
C LEU A 75 7.53 -4.61 -7.00
N VAL A 76 6.38 -4.83 -6.35
CA VAL A 76 5.71 -6.13 -6.38
C VAL A 76 5.26 -6.50 -7.80
N GLY A 77 4.81 -5.51 -8.57
CA GLY A 77 4.44 -5.71 -9.98
C GLY A 77 5.61 -6.27 -10.78
N ILE A 78 6.78 -5.63 -10.67
CA ILE A 78 8.00 -6.06 -11.35
C ILE A 78 8.42 -7.46 -10.89
N LEU A 79 8.54 -7.67 -9.58
CA LEU A 79 9.00 -8.95 -9.04
C LEU A 79 8.10 -10.10 -9.51
N LYS A 80 6.78 -9.92 -9.46
CA LYS A 80 5.83 -10.93 -9.94
C LYS A 80 5.99 -11.24 -11.43
N GLN A 81 6.21 -10.22 -12.26
CA GLN A 81 6.47 -10.41 -13.68
C GLN A 81 7.84 -11.02 -13.96
N SER A 82 8.86 -10.75 -13.13
CA SER A 82 10.19 -11.34 -13.30
C SER A 82 10.21 -12.82 -12.92
N PHE A 83 9.50 -13.22 -11.87
CA PHE A 83 9.50 -14.62 -11.42
C PHE A 83 8.45 -15.49 -12.11
N MET A 84 7.29 -14.93 -12.48
CA MET A 84 6.20 -15.63 -13.17
C MET A 84 5.74 -16.93 -12.49
N LEU A 85 5.91 -17.00 -11.18
CA LEU A 85 5.64 -18.21 -10.39
C LEU A 85 4.17 -18.26 -9.97
N ALA A 86 3.50 -19.37 -10.29
CA ALA A 86 2.08 -19.59 -10.00
C ALA A 86 1.76 -19.60 -8.50
N ARG A 87 0.49 -19.30 -8.19
CA ARG A 87 -0.13 -19.44 -6.86
C ARG A 87 -0.47 -20.91 -6.53
N PRO A 88 -0.85 -21.22 -5.28
CA PRO A 88 -1.45 -22.51 -4.95
C PRO A 88 -2.71 -22.81 -5.78
N PRO A 89 -3.02 -24.10 -6.06
CA PRO A 89 -4.28 -24.50 -6.69
C PRO A 89 -5.49 -23.98 -5.89
N GLY A 90 -6.53 -23.52 -6.58
CA GLY A 90 -7.73 -22.99 -5.94
C GLY A 90 -7.63 -21.53 -5.43
N ALA A 91 -6.47 -20.87 -5.54
CA ALA A 91 -6.32 -19.48 -5.07
C ALA A 91 -7.27 -18.48 -5.74
N GLY A 92 -7.76 -18.77 -6.96
CA GLY A 92 -8.71 -17.93 -7.69
C GLY A 92 -10.19 -18.25 -7.43
N THR A 93 -10.49 -19.31 -6.67
CA THR A 93 -11.85 -19.73 -6.37
C THR A 93 -12.21 -19.37 -4.94
N PRO A 94 -13.26 -18.55 -4.70
CA PRO A 94 -13.64 -18.17 -3.35
C PRO A 94 -14.16 -19.39 -2.57
N PRO A 95 -13.91 -19.47 -1.25
CA PRO A 95 -14.54 -20.48 -0.40
C PRO A 95 -16.08 -20.36 -0.46
N ASP A 96 -16.77 -21.49 -0.57
CA ASP A 96 -18.23 -21.54 -0.58
C ASP A 96 -18.78 -21.53 0.85
N ILE A 97 -19.13 -20.33 1.35
CA ILE A 97 -19.60 -20.12 2.72
C ILE A 97 -21.07 -19.69 2.70
N GLN A 98 -21.96 -20.64 3.04
CA GLN A 98 -23.41 -20.49 2.85
C GLN A 98 -24.06 -19.40 3.72
N TRP A 99 -23.50 -19.09 4.89
CA TRP A 99 -24.08 -18.11 5.81
C TRP A 99 -23.75 -16.65 5.45
N ILE A 100 -22.85 -16.40 4.50
CA ILE A 100 -22.56 -15.05 4.02
C ILE A 100 -23.73 -14.57 3.14
N PRO A 101 -24.35 -13.42 3.46
CA PRO A 101 -25.43 -12.87 2.64
C PRO A 101 -25.02 -12.71 1.17
N SER A 102 -25.92 -13.02 0.24
CA SER A 102 -25.65 -12.95 -1.21
C SER A 102 -25.09 -11.59 -1.66
N ALA A 103 -25.57 -10.50 -1.06
CA ALA A 103 -25.09 -9.15 -1.30
C ALA A 103 -23.59 -8.94 -0.96
N LEU A 104 -23.03 -9.75 -0.06
CA LEU A 104 -21.63 -9.67 0.38
C LEU A 104 -20.72 -10.72 -0.28
N GLN A 105 -21.25 -11.66 -1.05
CA GLN A 105 -20.45 -12.72 -1.68
C GLN A 105 -19.39 -12.15 -2.65
N GLY A 106 -19.73 -11.11 -3.41
CA GLY A 106 -18.77 -10.45 -4.30
C GLY A 106 -17.63 -9.75 -3.54
N VAL A 107 -17.95 -9.14 -2.40
CA VAL A 107 -16.94 -8.54 -1.50
C VAL A 107 -16.09 -9.63 -0.88
N PHE A 108 -16.70 -10.69 -0.36
CA PHE A 108 -15.97 -11.80 0.24
C PHE A 108 -15.01 -12.47 -0.77
N ALA A 109 -15.47 -12.69 -2.00
CA ALA A 109 -14.64 -13.23 -3.07
C ALA A 109 -13.45 -12.32 -3.40
N SER A 110 -13.64 -11.00 -3.43
CA SER A 110 -12.55 -10.05 -3.74
C SER A 110 -11.48 -10.00 -2.64
N ILE A 111 -11.86 -10.18 -1.37
CA ILE A 111 -10.94 -10.12 -0.23
C ILE A 111 -10.28 -11.46 0.13
N SER A 112 -10.84 -12.59 -0.33
CA SER A 112 -10.37 -13.94 0.01
C SER A 112 -9.56 -14.62 -1.10
N THR A 113 -9.66 -14.16 -2.35
CA THR A 113 -9.01 -14.81 -3.50
C THR A 113 -7.76 -14.06 -3.98
N GLY A 114 -7.04 -14.65 -4.94
CA GLY A 114 -5.91 -14.04 -5.60
C GLY A 114 -5.71 -14.54 -7.03
N GLY A 115 -5.66 -13.61 -7.99
CA GLY A 115 -5.31 -13.90 -9.38
C GLY A 115 -3.82 -13.70 -9.69
N GLY A 116 -3.41 -14.12 -10.90
CA GLY A 116 -2.07 -13.92 -11.45
C GLY A 116 -0.95 -14.64 -10.69
N TYR A 117 0.29 -14.15 -10.84
CA TYR A 117 1.47 -14.73 -10.18
C TYR A 117 1.45 -14.56 -8.65
N GLY A 118 1.92 -15.59 -7.95
CA GLY A 118 1.92 -15.70 -6.50
C GLY A 118 3.21 -15.22 -5.84
N PHE A 119 4.37 -15.37 -6.47
CA PHE A 119 5.64 -15.04 -5.82
C PHE A 119 6.22 -13.70 -6.29
N PRO A 120 6.76 -12.88 -5.37
CA PRO A 120 6.60 -12.96 -3.91
C PRO A 120 5.23 -12.43 -3.46
N SER A 121 4.88 -12.63 -2.18
CA SER A 121 3.63 -12.10 -1.61
C SER A 121 3.67 -10.59 -1.49
N GLY A 122 2.76 -9.92 -2.20
CA GLY A 122 2.60 -8.47 -2.14
C GLY A 122 2.12 -7.98 -0.78
N HIS A 123 1.17 -8.68 -0.15
CA HIS A 123 0.69 -8.30 1.18
C HIS A 123 1.79 -8.36 2.24
N ALA A 124 2.68 -9.35 2.19
CA ALA A 124 3.81 -9.45 3.11
C ALA A 124 4.82 -8.32 2.87
N LEU A 125 5.18 -8.04 1.60
CA LEU A 125 6.07 -6.95 1.23
C LEU A 125 5.50 -5.58 1.62
N GLY A 126 4.25 -5.31 1.21
CA GLY A 126 3.57 -4.04 1.42
C GLY A 126 3.31 -3.74 2.89
N SER A 127 2.84 -4.72 3.67
CA SER A 127 2.69 -4.54 5.12
C SER A 127 4.03 -4.28 5.79
N THR A 128 5.10 -4.98 5.39
CA THR A 128 6.45 -4.74 5.92
C THR A 128 6.94 -3.32 5.62
N LEU A 129 6.82 -2.85 4.37
CA LEU A 129 7.22 -1.50 4.01
C LEU A 129 6.40 -0.45 4.77
N VAL A 130 5.08 -0.54 4.73
CA VAL A 130 4.21 0.54 5.20
C VAL A 130 4.03 0.52 6.71
N TRP A 131 3.68 -0.61 7.33
CA TRP A 131 3.55 -0.68 8.80
C TRP A 131 4.91 -0.56 9.49
N GLY A 132 5.96 -1.17 8.93
CA GLY A 132 7.32 -1.03 9.43
C GLY A 132 7.81 0.41 9.31
N GLY A 133 7.65 1.04 8.14
CA GLY A 133 8.02 2.44 7.92
C GLY A 133 7.25 3.40 8.82
N PHE A 134 5.95 3.16 9.00
CA PHE A 134 5.12 3.90 9.94
C PHE A 134 5.64 3.80 11.38
N ALA A 135 5.96 2.59 11.85
CA ALA A 135 6.51 2.37 13.19
C ALA A 135 7.89 3.00 13.41
N LEU A 136 8.67 3.23 12.34
CA LEU A 136 9.98 3.89 12.41
C LEU A 136 9.89 5.41 12.49
N VAL A 137 8.80 6.01 12.01
CA VAL A 137 8.67 7.49 11.95
C VAL A 137 7.74 8.07 13.01
N VAL A 138 6.93 7.22 13.65
CA VAL A 138 6.05 7.59 14.75
C VAL A 138 6.84 7.94 16.02
N GLY A 139 6.43 8.97 16.76
CA GLY A 139 7.07 9.36 18.03
C GLY A 139 8.26 10.33 17.91
N LYS A 140 8.39 11.07 16.80
CA LYS A 140 9.46 12.07 16.54
C LYS A 140 10.88 11.49 16.66
N ASP A 141 11.54 11.71 17.79
CA ASP A 141 13.00 11.56 17.91
C ASP A 141 13.42 10.16 18.38
N LYS A 142 12.47 9.33 18.81
CA LYS A 142 12.76 7.99 19.33
C LYS A 142 11.81 6.96 18.75
N ILE A 143 12.41 5.90 18.20
CA ILE A 143 11.67 4.72 17.77
C ILE A 143 11.03 4.07 19.00
N SER A 144 9.73 3.83 18.92
CA SER A 144 8.97 3.21 20.00
C SER A 144 8.90 1.70 19.82
N ASN A 145 9.38 0.95 20.82
CA ASN A 145 9.29 -0.51 20.85
C ASN A 145 7.83 -1.00 20.76
N MET A 146 6.87 -0.24 21.31
CA MET A 146 5.45 -0.56 21.22
C MET A 146 4.97 -0.54 19.76
N TRP A 147 5.32 0.51 19.01
CA TRP A 147 4.92 0.64 17.61
C TRP A 147 5.62 -0.38 16.72
N LEU A 148 6.89 -0.70 16.99
CA LEU A 148 7.60 -1.79 16.31
C LEU A 148 6.93 -3.15 16.59
N ALA A 149 6.56 -3.43 17.84
CA ALA A 149 5.86 -4.65 18.20
C ALA A 149 4.50 -4.75 17.50
N LEU A 150 3.73 -3.65 17.49
CA LEU A 150 2.45 -3.60 16.79
C LEU A 150 2.61 -3.84 15.28
N ALA A 151 3.57 -3.19 14.63
CA ALA A 151 3.86 -3.43 13.22
C ALA A 151 4.24 -4.90 12.97
N GLY A 152 5.10 -5.48 13.81
CA GLY A 152 5.47 -6.89 13.75
C GLY A 152 4.26 -7.83 13.84
N VAL A 153 3.36 -7.58 14.79
CA VAL A 153 2.12 -8.36 14.94
C VAL A 153 1.25 -8.25 13.69
N VAL A 154 1.05 -7.04 13.15
CA VAL A 154 0.24 -6.83 11.95
C VAL A 154 0.85 -7.53 10.74
N ILE A 155 2.17 -7.42 10.54
CA ILE A 155 2.89 -8.07 9.42
C ILE A 155 2.73 -9.60 9.52
N VAL A 156 2.85 -10.17 10.73
CA VAL A 156 2.67 -11.62 10.94
C VAL A 156 1.23 -12.04 10.65
N ILE A 157 0.23 -11.31 11.18
CA ILE A 157 -1.19 -11.61 10.95
C ILE A 157 -1.53 -11.53 9.46
N VAL A 158 -1.10 -10.48 8.78
CA VAL A 158 -1.31 -10.30 7.33
C VAL A 158 -0.61 -11.43 6.56
N SER A 159 0.64 -11.74 6.88
CA SER A 159 1.38 -12.82 6.19
C SER A 159 0.71 -14.18 6.38
N LEU A 160 0.32 -14.51 7.62
CA LEU A 160 -0.36 -15.75 7.94
C LEU A 160 -1.72 -15.85 7.25
N SER A 161 -2.47 -14.75 7.17
CA SER A 161 -3.75 -14.71 6.45
C SER A 161 -3.62 -15.18 5.00
N ARG A 162 -2.52 -14.85 4.32
CA ARG A 162 -2.31 -15.23 2.92
C ARG A 162 -2.08 -16.73 2.74
N VAL A 163 -1.49 -17.37 3.74
CA VAL A 163 -1.27 -18.83 3.74
C VAL A 163 -2.57 -19.56 4.10
N ILE A 164 -3.28 -19.09 5.13
CA ILE A 164 -4.56 -19.66 5.56
C ILE A 164 -5.64 -19.54 4.48
N LEU A 165 -5.69 -18.42 3.76
CA LEU A 165 -6.61 -18.25 2.63
C LEU A 165 -6.21 -19.07 1.38
N GLY A 166 -5.10 -19.80 1.41
CA GLY A 166 -4.67 -20.64 0.29
C GLY A 166 -4.20 -19.86 -0.95
N VAL A 167 -3.89 -18.57 -0.80
CA VAL A 167 -3.56 -17.68 -1.93
C VAL A 167 -2.05 -17.51 -2.16
N HIS A 168 -1.24 -17.95 -1.20
CA HIS A 168 0.23 -17.91 -1.24
C HIS A 168 0.85 -19.10 -0.50
N TYR A 169 2.02 -19.53 -0.96
CA TYR A 169 2.86 -20.47 -0.21
C TYR A 169 3.58 -19.75 0.94
N LEU A 170 4.02 -20.50 1.96
CA LEU A 170 4.79 -19.94 3.08
C LEU A 170 6.07 -19.24 2.60
N VAL A 171 6.76 -19.81 1.61
CA VAL A 171 7.96 -19.18 1.02
C VAL A 171 7.65 -17.84 0.35
N ASP A 172 6.47 -17.68 -0.27
CA ASP A 172 6.09 -16.42 -0.92
C ASP A 172 5.96 -15.29 0.11
N VAL A 173 5.43 -15.58 1.31
CA VAL A 173 5.26 -14.59 2.38
C VAL A 173 6.57 -14.30 3.10
N VAL A 174 7.40 -15.32 3.38
CA VAL A 174 8.72 -15.13 4.01
C VAL A 174 9.62 -14.29 3.11
N VAL A 175 9.73 -14.63 1.83
CA VAL A 175 10.56 -13.86 0.89
C VAL A 175 9.99 -12.46 0.69
N GLY A 176 8.67 -12.30 0.59
CA GLY A 176 8.03 -10.98 0.52
C GLY A 176 8.39 -10.08 1.70
N ALA A 177 8.33 -10.61 2.92
CA ALA A 177 8.72 -9.88 4.13
C ALA A 177 10.21 -9.56 4.16
N VAL A 178 11.09 -10.50 3.79
CA VAL A 178 12.55 -10.27 3.74
C VAL A 178 12.90 -9.15 2.73
N ILE A 179 12.33 -9.19 1.53
CA ILE A 179 12.50 -8.11 0.54
C ILE A 179 12.00 -6.78 1.12
N GLY A 180 10.84 -6.79 1.78
CA GLY A 180 10.30 -5.63 2.48
C GLY A 180 11.26 -5.06 3.52
N ILE A 181 11.85 -5.88 4.39
CA ILE A 181 12.80 -5.44 5.42
C ILE A 181 14.03 -4.78 4.78
N VAL A 182 14.60 -5.42 3.75
CA VAL A 182 15.80 -4.91 3.07
C VAL A 182 15.51 -3.56 2.40
N VAL A 183 14.42 -3.47 1.65
CA VAL A 183 14.03 -2.24 0.94
C VAL A 183 13.65 -1.13 1.92
N LEU A 184 12.92 -1.45 2.99
CA LEU A 184 12.58 -0.48 4.04
C LEU A 184 13.85 0.07 4.70
N GLY A 185 14.77 -0.78 5.13
CA GLY A 185 16.00 -0.35 5.79
C GLY A 185 16.86 0.53 4.88
N ALA A 186 16.98 0.17 3.59
CA ALA A 186 17.70 0.96 2.60
C ALA A 186 17.04 2.33 2.39
N LEU A 187 15.73 2.37 2.14
CA LEU A 187 15.03 3.62 1.85
C LEU A 187 14.95 4.51 3.08
N TYR A 188 14.70 3.96 4.26
CA TYR A 188 14.72 4.72 5.53
C TYR A 188 16.07 5.40 5.75
N LYS A 189 17.18 4.71 5.49
CA LYS A 189 18.52 5.32 5.58
C LYS A 189 18.75 6.38 4.51
N VAL A 190 18.39 6.11 3.25
CA VAL A 190 18.62 7.02 2.12
C VAL A 190 17.77 8.28 2.22
N THR A 191 16.57 8.22 2.81
CA THR A 191 15.65 9.36 2.98
C THR A 191 15.89 10.15 4.26
N ASP A 192 17.07 10.00 4.87
CA ASP A 192 17.39 10.60 6.17
C ASP A 192 16.32 10.30 7.23
N HIS A 193 16.05 9.01 7.46
CA HIS A 193 15.09 8.54 8.45
C HIS A 193 13.65 9.03 8.17
N GLY A 194 13.33 9.25 6.89
CA GLY A 194 12.01 9.68 6.41
C GLY A 194 11.79 11.20 6.32
N THR A 195 12.80 12.03 6.61
CA THR A 195 12.69 13.50 6.54
C THR A 195 12.81 14.05 5.11
N ASP A 196 13.44 13.30 4.19
CA ASP A 196 13.52 13.62 2.76
C ASP A 196 12.68 12.66 1.91
N PRO A 197 11.34 12.84 1.87
CA PRO A 197 10.45 11.97 1.09
C PRO A 197 10.68 12.07 -0.42
N GLY A 198 11.34 13.13 -0.91
CA GLY A 198 11.64 13.28 -2.33
C GLY A 198 12.45 12.11 -2.89
N ARG A 199 13.35 11.54 -2.07
CA ARG A 199 14.20 10.40 -2.44
C ARG A 199 13.43 9.09 -2.61
N VAL A 200 12.44 8.81 -1.75
CA VAL A 200 11.61 7.61 -1.91
C VAL A 200 10.64 7.79 -3.09
N LEU A 201 10.13 9.00 -3.32
CA LEU A 201 9.24 9.28 -4.45
C LEU A 201 9.96 9.17 -5.80
N VAL A 202 11.17 9.70 -5.94
CA VAL A 202 11.95 9.54 -7.19
C VAL A 202 12.34 8.08 -7.41
N PHE A 203 12.65 7.34 -6.34
CA PHE A 203 12.92 5.91 -6.43
C PHE A 203 11.69 5.15 -6.93
N ALA A 204 10.51 5.39 -6.33
CA ALA A 204 9.26 4.77 -6.76
C ALA A 204 8.91 5.12 -8.21
N ALA A 205 9.07 6.38 -8.62
CA ALA A 205 8.82 6.82 -9.99
C ALA A 205 9.79 6.16 -10.99
N GLY A 206 11.08 6.12 -10.67
CA GLY A 206 12.11 5.49 -11.50
C GLY A 206 11.86 3.99 -11.68
N ILE A 207 11.63 3.26 -10.57
CA ILE A 207 11.29 1.84 -10.62
C ILE A 207 9.97 1.61 -11.36
N GLY A 208 8.95 2.45 -11.15
CA GLY A 208 7.67 2.36 -11.85
C GLY A 208 7.82 2.46 -13.37
N ILE A 209 8.57 3.46 -13.86
CA ILE A 209 8.83 3.63 -15.29
C ILE A 209 9.65 2.46 -15.85
N LEU A 210 10.70 2.01 -15.16
CA LEU A 210 11.48 0.83 -15.56
C LEU A 210 10.63 -0.44 -15.58
N GLY A 211 9.66 -0.55 -14.67
CA GLY A 211 8.73 -1.67 -14.60
C GLY A 211 7.84 -1.79 -15.83
N LEU A 212 7.49 -0.67 -16.48
CA LEU A 212 6.69 -0.69 -17.71
C LEU A 212 7.39 -1.40 -18.87
N ILE A 213 8.73 -1.49 -18.85
CA ILE A 213 9.53 -2.24 -19.83
C ILE A 213 9.25 -3.75 -19.73
N HIS A 214 8.92 -4.25 -18.53
CA HIS A 214 8.63 -5.67 -18.28
C HIS A 214 7.18 -6.06 -18.63
N GLY A 215 6.33 -5.08 -18.98
CA GLY A 215 4.95 -5.29 -19.39
C GLY A 215 4.03 -4.18 -18.90
N ALA A 216 3.29 -3.58 -19.83
CA ALA A 216 2.33 -2.52 -19.54
C ALA A 216 0.92 -3.10 -19.37
N THR A 217 0.55 -3.40 -18.13
CA THR A 217 -0.83 -3.70 -17.71
C THR A 217 -1.49 -2.47 -17.09
N PHE A 218 -2.82 -2.50 -16.95
CA PHE A 218 -3.56 -1.46 -16.22
C PHE A 218 -2.94 -1.18 -14.84
N ASP A 219 -2.67 -2.22 -14.03
CA ASP A 219 -2.13 -2.08 -12.67
C ASP A 219 -0.72 -1.48 -12.67
N SER A 220 0.16 -1.96 -13.56
CA SER A 220 1.54 -1.43 -13.66
C SER A 220 1.57 0.04 -14.09
N VAL A 221 0.68 0.43 -15.01
CA VAL A 221 0.57 1.79 -15.54
C VAL A 221 -0.06 2.72 -14.51
N ALA A 222 -1.07 2.27 -13.78
CA ALA A 222 -1.66 3.02 -12.66
C ALA A 222 -0.66 3.22 -11.53
N ALA A 223 0.16 2.21 -11.21
CA ALA A 223 1.21 2.30 -10.20
C ALA A 223 2.32 3.28 -10.61
N ALA A 224 2.80 3.18 -11.86
CA ALA A 224 3.81 4.08 -12.40
C ALA A 224 3.31 5.53 -12.45
N GLY A 225 2.09 5.76 -12.95
CA GLY A 225 1.46 7.08 -12.97
C GLY A 225 1.31 7.66 -11.57
N SER A 226 0.85 6.87 -10.60
CA SER A 226 0.76 7.26 -9.19
C SER A 226 2.11 7.72 -8.62
N ALA A 227 3.17 6.95 -8.84
CA ALA A 227 4.51 7.26 -8.35
C ALA A 227 5.10 8.53 -9.01
N VAL A 228 4.91 8.66 -10.32
CA VAL A 228 5.33 9.83 -11.11
C VAL A 228 4.58 11.08 -10.66
N GLY A 229 3.27 11.00 -10.50
CA GLY A 229 2.43 12.11 -10.02
C GLY A 229 2.82 12.57 -8.63
N ALA A 230 3.06 11.64 -7.71
CA ALA A 230 3.53 11.97 -6.36
C ALA A 230 4.89 12.70 -6.39
N TRP A 231 5.85 12.19 -7.15
CA TRP A 231 7.18 12.79 -7.26
C TRP A 231 7.15 14.18 -7.91
N PHE A 232 6.46 14.35 -9.03
CA PHE A 232 6.34 15.64 -9.69
C PHE A 232 5.63 16.67 -8.82
N ALA A 233 4.52 16.29 -8.18
CA ALA A 233 3.81 17.18 -7.26
C ALA A 233 4.73 17.60 -6.10
N TRP A 234 5.42 16.67 -5.46
CA TRP A 234 6.36 16.99 -4.38
C TRP A 234 7.46 17.94 -4.85
N ARG A 235 8.02 17.73 -6.05
CA ARG A 235 9.06 18.61 -6.60
C ARG A 235 8.54 20.01 -6.92
N ALA A 236 7.28 20.12 -7.33
CA ALA A 236 6.67 21.38 -7.70
C ALA A 236 6.25 22.21 -6.47
N VAL A 237 5.82 21.55 -5.38
CA VAL A 237 5.17 22.25 -4.26
C VAL A 237 5.69 21.90 -2.87
N GLY A 238 6.62 20.95 -2.73
CA GLY A 238 7.06 20.43 -1.43
C GLY A 238 7.65 21.49 -0.49
N ASP A 239 8.34 22.49 -1.04
CA ASP A 239 8.90 23.61 -0.25
C ASP A 239 7.84 24.59 0.24
N LEU A 240 6.66 24.58 -0.38
CA LEU A 240 5.52 25.40 0.02
C LEU A 240 4.64 24.70 1.07
N ILE A 241 4.80 23.38 1.29
CA ILE A 241 3.99 22.61 2.21
C ILE A 241 4.56 22.74 3.63
N PRO A 242 3.79 23.32 4.58
CA PRO A 242 4.22 23.40 5.97
C PRO A 242 4.42 22.01 6.56
N ALA A 243 5.46 21.84 7.39
CA ALA A 243 5.75 20.57 8.06
C ALA A 243 4.60 20.07 8.95
N HIS A 244 3.80 21.00 9.48
CA HIS A 244 2.68 20.74 10.38
C HIS A 244 1.43 21.52 9.94
N PRO A 245 0.20 21.00 10.12
CA PRO A 245 -1.01 21.75 9.84
C PRO A 245 -1.26 22.87 10.85
N SER A 246 -1.53 24.06 10.34
CA SER A 246 -1.78 25.27 11.11
C SER A 246 -3.10 25.18 11.89
N ASN A 247 -4.17 24.66 11.29
CA ASN A 247 -5.51 24.62 11.90
C ASN A 247 -6.37 23.42 11.44
N ARG A 248 -7.56 23.25 12.04
CA ARG A 248 -8.49 22.16 11.69
C ARG A 248 -9.09 22.32 10.27
N PRO A 249 -9.52 23.53 9.83
CA PRO A 249 -10.01 23.71 8.47
C PRO A 249 -9.04 23.30 7.37
N GLU A 250 -7.73 23.56 7.54
CA GLU A 250 -6.69 23.11 6.62
C GLU A 250 -6.70 21.58 6.45
N VAL A 251 -6.80 20.85 7.57
CA VAL A 251 -6.87 19.38 7.57
C VAL A 251 -8.15 18.90 6.87
N VAL A 252 -9.29 19.51 7.15
CA VAL A 252 -10.57 19.14 6.53
C VAL A 252 -10.52 19.35 5.01
N ALA A 253 -10.04 20.51 4.56
CA ALA A 253 -9.88 20.78 3.12
C ALA A 253 -8.92 19.78 2.45
N GLY A 254 -7.81 19.45 3.10
CA GLY A 254 -6.89 18.42 2.63
C GLY A 254 -7.54 17.04 2.53
N LEU A 255 -8.35 16.65 3.53
CA LEU A 255 -9.06 15.37 3.53
C LEU A 255 -10.15 15.31 2.46
N VAL A 256 -10.80 16.43 2.15
CA VAL A 256 -11.74 16.52 1.02
C VAL A 256 -11.01 16.26 -0.30
N VAL A 257 -9.87 16.92 -0.54
CA VAL A 257 -9.05 16.69 -1.74
C VAL A 257 -8.58 15.23 -1.80
N PHE A 258 -8.13 14.67 -0.68
CA PHE A 258 -7.73 13.27 -0.57
C PHE A 258 -8.88 12.30 -0.93
N GLY A 259 -10.07 12.53 -0.39
CA GLY A 259 -11.26 11.73 -0.69
C GLY A 259 -11.70 11.83 -2.16
N LEU A 260 -11.68 13.03 -2.73
CA LEU A 260 -11.98 13.24 -4.15
C LEU A 260 -10.97 12.54 -5.06
N ALA A 261 -9.68 12.65 -4.75
CA ALA A 261 -8.62 11.97 -5.48
C ALA A 261 -8.73 10.44 -5.38
N GLY A 262 -9.03 9.90 -4.19
CA GLY A 262 -9.29 8.48 -3.99
C GLY A 262 -10.52 7.99 -4.74
N GLY A 263 -11.61 8.76 -4.73
CA GLY A 263 -12.82 8.47 -5.51
C GLY A 263 -12.57 8.49 -7.02
N PHE A 264 -11.79 9.45 -7.51
CA PHE A 264 -11.36 9.48 -8.90
C PHE A 264 -10.48 8.28 -9.28
N PHE A 265 -9.56 7.88 -8.42
CA PHE A 265 -8.75 6.67 -8.64
C PHE A 265 -9.62 5.39 -8.65
N ALA A 266 -10.58 5.28 -7.75
CA ALA A 266 -11.54 4.17 -7.73
C ALA A 266 -12.39 4.13 -9.02
N LEU A 267 -12.76 5.28 -9.56
CA LEU A 267 -13.43 5.38 -10.86
C LEU A 267 -12.54 4.86 -11.99
N LEU A 268 -11.25 5.24 -12.03
CA LEU A 268 -10.28 4.70 -13.01
C LEU A 268 -10.18 3.18 -12.92
N TYR A 269 -10.11 2.64 -11.70
CA TYR A 269 -10.03 1.19 -11.44
C TYR A 269 -11.30 0.45 -11.88
N SER A 270 -12.45 1.10 -11.77
CA SER A 270 -13.75 0.52 -12.15
C SER A 270 -13.95 0.55 -13.67
N LEU A 271 -13.54 1.64 -14.33
CA LEU A 271 -13.73 1.82 -15.78
C LEU A 271 -12.65 1.14 -16.62
N LYS A 272 -11.45 0.93 -16.07
CA LYS A 272 -10.27 0.40 -16.78
C LYS A 272 -10.07 1.03 -18.17
N PRO A 273 -9.93 2.37 -18.26
CA PRO A 273 -9.76 3.05 -19.55
C PRO A 273 -8.41 2.72 -20.20
N SER A 274 -8.13 3.34 -21.36
CA SER A 274 -6.86 3.12 -22.08
C SER A 274 -5.65 3.43 -21.20
N LEU A 275 -4.51 2.79 -21.48
CA LEU A 275 -3.30 2.92 -20.66
C LEU A 275 -2.84 4.39 -20.50
N LEU A 276 -2.97 5.21 -21.55
CA LEU A 276 -2.64 6.64 -21.48
C LEU A 276 -3.54 7.39 -20.49
N VAL A 277 -4.85 7.10 -20.50
CA VAL A 277 -5.82 7.71 -19.57
C VAL A 277 -5.58 7.20 -18.16
N THR A 278 -5.26 5.92 -17.98
CA THR A 278 -4.90 5.34 -16.68
C THR A 278 -3.65 5.99 -16.10
N PHE A 279 -2.58 6.13 -16.91
CA PHE A 279 -1.33 6.77 -16.47
C PHE A 279 -1.58 8.23 -16.05
N SER A 280 -2.24 9.00 -16.92
CA SER A 280 -2.51 10.42 -16.69
C SER A 280 -3.46 10.62 -15.50
N GLY A 281 -4.51 9.81 -15.42
CA GLY A 281 -5.47 9.84 -14.32
C GLY A 281 -4.84 9.48 -12.98
N ALA A 282 -4.01 8.44 -12.91
CA ALA A 282 -3.29 8.06 -11.70
C ALA A 282 -2.27 9.15 -11.28
N THR A 283 -1.58 9.75 -12.26
CA THR A 283 -0.67 10.89 -12.04
C THR A 283 -1.40 12.06 -11.40
N ILE A 284 -2.58 12.42 -11.92
CA ILE A 284 -3.42 13.49 -11.37
C ILE A 284 -3.91 13.11 -9.98
N ALA A 285 -4.48 11.91 -9.80
CA ALA A 285 -5.06 11.48 -8.53
C ALA A 285 -4.03 11.55 -7.38
N VAL A 286 -2.88 10.91 -7.53
CA VAL A 286 -1.88 10.87 -6.46
C VAL A 286 -1.10 12.19 -6.36
N GLY A 287 -0.89 12.89 -7.48
CA GLY A 287 -0.36 14.26 -7.44
C GLY A 287 -1.25 15.22 -6.63
N SER A 288 -2.58 15.12 -6.78
CA SER A 288 -3.55 15.88 -5.98
C SER A 288 -3.48 15.52 -4.50
N VAL A 289 -3.27 14.25 -4.16
CA VAL A 289 -3.05 13.81 -2.76
C VAL A 289 -1.82 14.48 -2.17
N VAL A 290 -0.69 14.49 -2.90
CA VAL A 290 0.54 15.15 -2.45
C VAL A 290 0.34 16.67 -2.33
N GLY A 291 -0.42 17.30 -3.23
CA GLY A 291 -0.74 18.73 -3.17
C GLY A 291 -1.82 19.12 -2.16
N ALA A 292 -2.58 18.17 -1.61
CA ALA A 292 -3.75 18.43 -0.77
C ALA A 292 -3.48 19.38 0.43
N PRO A 293 -2.34 19.30 1.14
CA PRO A 293 -2.01 20.24 2.21
C PRO A 293 -1.97 21.72 1.77
N LEU A 294 -1.62 22.02 0.52
CA LEU A 294 -1.58 23.42 0.06
C LEU A 294 -2.96 24.04 -0.11
N VAL A 295 -3.95 23.25 -0.53
CA VAL A 295 -5.32 23.73 -0.72
C VAL A 295 -5.87 24.20 0.62
N GLY A 296 -5.64 23.43 1.69
CA GLY A 296 -6.04 23.81 3.03
C GLY A 296 -5.37 25.07 3.56
N ASN A 297 -4.10 25.32 3.19
CA ASN A 297 -3.39 26.54 3.62
C ASN A 297 -3.95 27.80 2.93
N ARG A 298 -4.25 27.73 1.64
CA ARG A 298 -4.73 28.89 0.86
C ARG A 298 -6.18 29.27 1.15
N THR A 299 -7.04 28.29 1.41
CA THR A 299 -8.46 28.56 1.70
C THR A 299 -8.67 29.26 3.03
N VAL A 300 -7.79 29.04 4.02
CA VAL A 300 -7.91 29.67 5.34
C VAL A 300 -7.17 31.01 5.40
N GLY A 301 -6.06 31.17 4.68
CA GLY A 301 -5.33 32.44 4.62
C GLY A 301 -6.10 33.60 3.97
N ASN A 302 -7.14 33.32 3.19
CA ASN A 302 -8.02 34.32 2.57
C ASN A 302 -9.30 34.62 3.36
N LEU A 303 -9.51 33.96 4.51
CA LEU A 303 -10.70 34.14 5.37
C LEU A 303 -10.39 34.86 6.69
N GLY A 304 -9.13 35.27 6.91
CA GLY A 304 -8.69 36.07 8.06
C GLY A 304 -8.10 37.39 7.60
#